data_AF-A0A3N6EYD2-F1
#
_entry.id   AF-A0A3N6EYD2-F1
#
_cell.length_a   1.000
_cell.length_b   1.000
_cell.length_c   1.000
_cell.angle_alpha   90.00
_cell.angle_beta   90.00
_cell.angle_gamma   90.00
#
_symmetry.space_group_name_H-M   'P 1'
#
loop_
_entity.id
_entity.type
_entity.pdbx_description
1 polymer ?
#
loop_
_entity_poly.entity_id
_entity_poly.type
_entity_poly.pdbx_seq_one_letter_code
_entity_poly.pdbx_strand_id
1 'polypeptide(L)'
;MSADVTTTEYLYGIDTSVHDDARFYQRPHAVAFPVVKKTPKRVYYEINGRTRFVDRQRLEADGKVQRVGGWWESDLTVYLSEPVVEQPKPASLAELKRAMADAHPDRESGSHEAFIAARARYEQARAAA
;
A
#
# COMPACT_ATOMS: atom_id res chain seq x y z
N MET A 1 40.14 10.78 8.96
CA MET A 1 39.08 11.37 8.11
C MET A 1 37.82 10.57 8.38
N SER A 2 36.98 11.04 9.30
CA SER A 2 35.73 10.39 9.62
C SER A 2 34.74 10.71 8.49
N ALA A 3 34.25 9.68 7.81
CA ALA A 3 33.18 9.84 6.83
C ALA A 3 31.92 10.27 7.59
N ASP A 4 31.53 11.52 7.42
CA ASP A 4 30.21 12.00 7.85
C ASP A 4 29.17 11.18 7.07
N VAL A 5 28.51 10.25 7.74
CA VAL A 5 27.40 9.50 7.16
C VAL A 5 26.23 10.48 7.12
N THR A 6 26.09 11.20 6.02
CA THR A 6 24.94 12.08 5.78
C THR A 6 23.68 11.22 5.88
N THR A 7 22.95 11.35 6.98
CA THR A 7 21.72 10.58 7.20
C THR A 7 20.66 11.14 6.27
N THR A 8 20.36 10.43 5.18
CA THR A 8 19.27 10.80 4.27
C THR A 8 17.95 10.65 5.01
N GLU A 9 17.27 11.77 5.21
CA GLU A 9 15.93 11.78 5.79
C GLU A 9 14.88 11.47 4.70
N TYR A 10 13.78 10.86 5.10
CA TYR A 10 12.70 10.48 4.19
C TYR A 10 11.36 11.06 4.64
N LEU A 11 10.53 11.34 3.65
CA LEU A 11 9.08 11.46 3.81
C LEU A 11 8.42 10.23 3.20
N TYR A 12 7.18 9.96 3.56
CA TYR A 12 6.51 8.74 3.11
C TYR A 12 5.20 9.06 2.41
N GLY A 13 4.86 8.28 1.39
CA GLY A 13 3.58 8.28 0.72
C GLY A 13 2.97 6.89 0.74
N ILE A 14 1.78 6.75 0.17
CA ILE A 14 1.16 5.44 -0.06
C ILE A 14 0.95 5.31 -1.55
N ASP A 15 1.61 4.34 -2.17
CA ASP A 15 1.33 4.00 -3.55
C ASP A 15 0.07 3.14 -3.61
N THR A 16 -1.01 3.70 -4.16
CA THR A 16 -2.27 3.00 -4.40
C THR A 16 -2.49 2.76 -5.89
N SER A 17 -1.45 2.86 -6.73
CA SER A 17 -1.59 2.66 -8.17
C SER A 17 -2.02 1.21 -8.44
N VAL A 18 -3.30 1.07 -8.78
CA VAL A 18 -3.85 -0.19 -9.26
C VAL A 18 -3.51 -0.28 -10.73
N HIS A 19 -2.63 -1.21 -11.09
CA HIS A 19 -2.54 -1.64 -12.48
C HIS A 19 -3.73 -2.56 -12.77
N ASP A 20 -4.50 -2.22 -13.80
CA ASP A 20 -5.79 -2.83 -14.18
C ASP A 20 -5.66 -4.28 -14.70
N ASP A 21 -4.47 -4.86 -14.64
CA ASP A 21 -4.21 -6.26 -14.94
C ASP A 21 -4.03 -7.02 -13.62
N ALA A 22 -4.88 -8.02 -13.38
CA ALA A 22 -4.81 -8.87 -12.19
C ALA A 22 -3.44 -9.54 -11.99
N ARG A 23 -2.58 -9.59 -13.01
CA ARG A 23 -1.18 -10.06 -12.93
C ARG A 23 -0.21 -9.04 -12.31
N PHE A 24 -0.55 -7.75 -12.35
CA PHE A 24 0.28 -6.63 -11.86
C PHE A 24 -0.34 -5.88 -10.69
N TYR A 25 -1.36 -6.45 -10.04
CA TYR A 25 -1.91 -5.88 -8.81
C TYR A 25 -0.80 -5.78 -7.76
N GLN A 26 -0.31 -4.55 -7.55
CA GLN A 26 0.57 -4.24 -6.43
C GLN A 26 -0.30 -3.77 -5.28
N ARG A 27 -0.08 -4.38 -4.12
CA ARG A 27 -0.78 -4.00 -2.90
C ARG A 27 -0.39 -2.57 -2.53
N PRO A 28 -1.31 -1.79 -1.95
CA PRO A 28 -0.95 -0.52 -1.36
C PRO A 28 0.22 -0.68 -0.39
N HIS A 29 1.27 0.11 -0.57
CA HIS A 29 2.47 0.05 0.25
C HIS A 29 3.02 1.45 0.48
N ALA A 30 3.76 1.60 1.59
CA ALA A 30 4.45 2.84 1.87
C ALA A 30 5.62 3.02 0.89
N VAL A 31 5.78 4.23 0.37
CA VAL A 31 6.91 4.60 -0.49
C VAL A 31 7.68 5.73 0.15
N ALA A 32 9.00 5.61 0.22
CA ALA A 32 9.87 6.63 0.78
C ALA A 32 10.32 7.63 -0.29
N PHE A 33 10.30 8.91 0.07
CA PHE A 33 10.74 10.03 -0.74
C PHE A 33 11.92 10.72 -0.05
N PRO A 34 13.12 10.73 -0.64
CA PRO A 34 14.28 11.35 -0.01
C PRO A 34 14.07 12.85 0.12
N VAL A 35 14.34 13.39 1.31
CA VAL A 35 14.33 14.82 1.59
C VAL A 35 15.61 15.44 1.05
N VAL A 36 15.46 16.37 0.12
CA VAL A 36 16.61 17.06 -0.49
C VAL A 36 16.91 18.40 0.17
N LYS A 37 15.91 19.04 0.77
CA LYS A 37 16.08 20.34 1.43
C LYS A 37 15.01 20.59 2.47
N LYS A 38 15.40 21.07 3.65
CA LYS A 38 14.47 21.59 4.67
C LYS A 38 14.66 23.08 4.86
N THR A 39 13.55 23.79 4.96
CA THR A 39 13.48 25.22 5.29
C THR A 39 12.50 25.40 6.45
N PRO A 40 12.41 26.57 7.07
CA PRO A 40 11.43 26.80 8.14
C PRO A 40 9.97 26.59 7.70
N LYS A 41 9.64 26.86 6.42
CA LYS A 41 8.27 26.76 5.89
C LYS A 41 8.00 25.50 5.08
N ARG A 42 9.03 24.89 4.49
CA ARG A 42 8.88 23.83 3.49
C ARG A 42 9.87 22.70 3.68
N VAL A 43 9.41 21.48 3.45
CA VAL A 43 10.26 20.31 3.23
C VAL A 43 10.18 19.95 1.75
N TYR A 44 11.33 19.89 1.09
CA TYR A 44 11.47 19.50 -0.30
C TYR A 44 11.94 18.05 -0.38
N TYR A 45 11.32 17.27 -1.25
CA TYR A 45 11.61 15.86 -1.46
C TYR A 45 11.61 15.53 -2.95
N GLU A 46 12.25 14.42 -3.32
CA GLU A 46 12.23 13.92 -4.69
C GLU A 46 11.27 12.75 -4.86
N ILE A 47 10.57 12.77 -6.00
CA ILE A 47 9.73 11.67 -6.47
C ILE A 47 9.80 11.63 -7.99
N ASN A 48 10.07 10.45 -8.56
CA ASN A 48 10.16 10.23 -10.01
C ASN A 48 11.07 11.26 -10.73
N GLY A 49 12.22 11.58 -10.13
CA GLY A 49 13.18 12.56 -10.67
C GLY A 49 12.70 14.02 -10.64
N ARG A 50 11.62 14.31 -9.92
CA ARG A 50 11.08 15.67 -9.74
C ARG A 50 11.14 16.08 -8.29
N THR A 51 11.58 17.31 -8.03
CA THR A 51 11.50 17.91 -6.70
C THR A 51 10.10 18.46 -6.45
N ARG A 52 9.50 18.06 -5.33
CA ARG A 52 8.23 18.57 -4.81
C ARG A 52 8.44 19.11 -3.40
N PHE A 53 7.42 19.77 -2.85
CA PHE A 53 7.49 20.29 -1.47
C PHE A 53 6.15 20.18 -0.74
N VAL A 54 6.23 20.12 0.58
CA VAL A 54 5.09 20.24 1.51
C VAL A 54 5.37 21.33 2.55
N ASP A 55 4.30 21.82 3.18
CA ASP A 55 4.40 22.72 4.32
C ASP A 55 5.01 21.99 5.52
N ARG A 56 6.13 22.51 6.04
CA ARG A 56 6.85 21.89 7.15
C ARG A 56 6.07 21.97 8.46
N GLN A 57 5.47 23.11 8.74
CA GLN A 57 4.82 23.36 10.02
C GLN A 57 3.57 22.49 10.16
N ARG A 58 2.78 22.36 9.10
CA ARG A 58 1.64 21.44 9.08
C ARG A 58 2.08 19.99 9.17
N LEU A 59 3.15 19.61 8.47
CA LEU A 59 3.68 18.25 8.52
C LEU A 59 4.18 17.87 9.91
N GLU A 60 4.92 18.74 10.58
CA GLU A 60 5.43 18.50 11.92
C GLU A 60 4.33 18.52 12.99
N ALA A 61 3.28 19.34 12.80
CA ALA A 61 2.15 19.42 13.72
C ALA A 61 1.18 18.22 13.59
N ASP A 62 0.82 17.85 12.37
CA ASP A 62 -0.22 16.86 12.08
C ASP A 62 0.35 15.45 11.81
N GLY A 63 1.67 15.35 11.62
CA GLY A 63 2.37 14.13 11.19
C GLY A 63 2.15 13.75 9.72
N LYS A 64 1.24 14.44 9.02
CA LYS A 64 0.95 14.25 7.60
C LYS A 64 0.39 15.52 6.95
N VAL A 65 0.58 15.66 5.64
CA VAL A 65 -0.01 16.73 4.83
C VAL A 65 -0.61 16.13 3.58
N GLN A 66 -1.88 16.46 3.32
CA GLN A 66 -2.51 16.20 2.03
C GLN A 66 -2.26 17.38 1.09
N ARG A 67 -1.77 17.09 -0.11
CA ARG A 67 -1.57 18.06 -1.18
C ARG A 67 -2.80 18.09 -2.09
N VAL A 68 -2.85 19.07 -2.97
CA VAL A 68 -3.83 19.09 -4.07
C VAL A 68 -3.24 18.30 -5.24
N GLY A 69 -3.91 17.25 -5.69
CA GLY A 69 -3.42 16.35 -6.73
C GLY A 69 -4.40 15.24 -7.08
N GLY A 70 -3.98 14.33 -7.96
CA GLY A 70 -4.76 13.14 -8.31
C GLY A 70 -4.74 12.11 -7.18
N TRP A 71 -5.87 11.42 -6.97
CA TRP A 71 -5.98 10.34 -5.98
C TRP A 71 -5.01 9.17 -6.23
N TRP A 72 -4.47 9.06 -7.45
CA TRP A 72 -3.49 8.07 -7.87
C TRP A 72 -2.03 8.48 -7.58
N GLU A 73 -1.76 9.72 -7.14
CA GLU A 73 -0.40 10.15 -6.82
C GLU A 73 0.02 9.58 -5.46
N SER A 74 1.15 8.87 -5.41
CA SER A 74 1.65 8.28 -4.17
C SER A 74 2.05 9.32 -3.11
N ASP A 75 2.36 10.55 -3.53
CA ASP A 75 2.62 11.71 -2.67
C ASP A 75 1.42 12.66 -2.53
N LEU A 76 0.19 12.19 -2.79
CA LEU A 76 -1.02 12.97 -2.49
C LEU A 76 -1.11 13.24 -0.98
N THR A 77 -0.88 12.21 -0.17
CA THR A 77 -0.72 12.36 1.29
C THR A 77 0.69 12.00 1.67
N VAL A 78 1.39 12.95 2.26
CA VAL A 78 2.79 12.82 2.66
C VAL A 78 2.84 12.71 4.18
N TYR A 79 3.54 11.70 4.69
CA TYR A 79 3.68 11.37 6.10
C TYR A 79 5.10 11.63 6.56
N LEU A 80 5.23 12.08 7.81
CA LEU A 80 6.52 12.31 8.46
C LEU A 80 7.20 11.00 8.88
N SER A 81 6.40 9.99 9.25
CA SER A 81 6.85 8.64 9.57
C SER A 81 6.23 7.64 8.58
N GLU A 82 6.85 6.48 8.45
CA GLU A 82 6.32 5.42 7.59
C GLU A 82 4.90 5.02 8.03
N PRO A 83 3.89 5.18 7.16
CA PRO A 83 2.52 4.82 7.53
C PRO A 83 2.38 3.30 7.56
N VAL A 84 1.73 2.80 8.60
CA VAL A 84 1.31 1.39 8.63
C VAL A 84 0.14 1.24 7.68
N VAL A 85 0.39 0.64 6.53
CA VAL A 85 -0.66 0.28 5.58
C VAL A 85 -1.24 -1.05 6.02
N GLU A 86 -2.41 -1.02 6.66
CA GLU A 86 -3.13 -2.25 7.01
C GLU A 86 -3.47 -3.00 5.73
N GLN A 87 -2.85 -4.17 5.56
CA GLN A 87 -3.16 -5.05 4.47
C GLN A 87 -4.26 -6.01 4.93
N PRO A 88 -5.34 -6.18 4.17
CA PRO A 88 -6.23 -7.31 4.40
C PRO A 88 -5.39 -8.58 4.27
N LYS A 89 -5.27 -9.32 5.36
CA LYS A 89 -4.56 -10.60 5.37
C LYS A 89 -5.25 -11.52 4.36
N PRO A 90 -4.53 -12.13 3.40
CA PRO A 90 -5.14 -13.12 2.54
C PRO A 90 -5.71 -14.25 3.40
N ALA A 91 -6.90 -14.73 3.05
CA ALA A 91 -7.53 -15.84 3.76
C ALA A 91 -6.57 -17.04 3.80
N SER A 92 -6.43 -17.65 4.97
CA SER A 92 -5.64 -18.86 5.15
C SER A 92 -6.21 -20.02 4.34
N LEU A 93 -5.37 -21.04 4.06
CA LEU A 93 -5.85 -22.26 3.41
C LEU A 93 -7.00 -22.93 4.17
N ALA A 94 -7.01 -22.83 5.51
CA ALA A 94 -8.09 -23.35 6.34
C ALA A 94 -9.40 -22.58 6.12
N GLU A 95 -9.35 -21.25 6.06
CA GLU A 95 -10.51 -20.40 5.78
C GLU A 95 -11.04 -20.61 4.35
N LEU A 96 -10.15 -20.76 3.37
CA LEU A 96 -10.53 -21.05 1.98
C LEU A 96 -11.15 -22.45 1.84
N LYS A 97 -10.61 -23.46 2.54
CA LYS A 97 -11.18 -24.81 2.58
C LYS A 97 -12.56 -24.80 3.23
N ARG A 98 -12.76 -24.02 4.30
CA ARG A 98 -14.06 -23.83 4.93
C ARG A 98 -15.04 -23.13 3.99
N ALA A 99 -14.64 -22.05 3.31
CA ALA A 99 -15.48 -21.36 2.34
C ALA A 99 -15.90 -22.27 1.18
N MET A 100 -15.02 -23.16 0.71
CA MET A 100 -15.34 -24.18 -0.29
C MET A 100 -16.37 -25.20 0.24
N ALA A 101 -16.23 -25.66 1.49
CA ALA A 101 -17.21 -26.56 2.11
C ALA A 101 -18.56 -25.89 2.36
N ASP A 102 -18.56 -24.60 2.73
CA ASP A 102 -19.76 -23.80 2.96
C ASP A 102 -20.51 -23.51 1.65
N ALA A 103 -19.78 -23.37 0.54
CA ALA A 103 -20.35 -23.14 -0.80
C ALA A 103 -20.80 -24.43 -1.52
N HIS A 104 -20.60 -25.62 -0.93
CA HIS A 104 -20.91 -26.89 -1.57
C HIS A 104 -22.41 -26.99 -1.92
N PRO A 105 -22.78 -27.42 -3.14
CA PRO A 105 -24.17 -27.46 -3.60
C PRO A 105 -25.09 -28.33 -2.73
N ASP A 106 -24.53 -29.30 -1.99
CA ASP A 106 -25.28 -30.14 -1.03
C ASP A 106 -25.67 -29.38 0.26
N ARG A 107 -25.23 -28.14 0.45
CA ARG A 107 -25.70 -27.26 1.52
C ARG A 107 -26.85 -26.40 1.05
N GLU A 108 -27.76 -26.08 1.97
CA GLU A 108 -28.99 -25.32 1.71
C GLU A 108 -28.76 -23.95 1.04
N SER A 109 -27.59 -23.33 1.25
CA SER A 109 -27.20 -22.04 0.64
C SER A 109 -26.09 -22.16 -0.41
N GLY A 110 -25.70 -23.37 -0.79
CA GLY A 110 -24.61 -23.62 -1.72
C GLY A 110 -25.04 -23.60 -3.18
N SER A 111 -24.11 -23.29 -4.08
CA SER A 111 -24.34 -23.39 -5.51
C SER A 111 -23.10 -23.94 -6.20
N HIS A 112 -23.29 -24.60 -7.34
CA HIS A 112 -22.17 -25.16 -8.11
C HIS A 112 -21.19 -24.06 -8.55
N GLU A 113 -21.71 -22.89 -8.91
CA GLU A 113 -20.92 -21.70 -9.27
C GLU A 113 -20.09 -21.17 -8.08
N ALA A 114 -20.73 -21.02 -6.91
CA ALA A 114 -20.05 -20.58 -5.70
C ALA A 114 -18.96 -21.58 -5.27
N PHE A 115 -19.23 -22.88 -5.41
CA PHE A 115 -18.26 -23.95 -5.13
C PHE A 115 -17.06 -23.90 -6.07
N ILE A 116 -17.29 -23.74 -7.39
CA ILE A 116 -16.21 -23.62 -8.39
C ILE A 116 -15.34 -22.40 -8.08
N ALA A 117 -15.95 -21.24 -7.81
CA ALA A 117 -15.22 -20.02 -7.48
C ALA A 117 -14.39 -20.16 -6.18
N ALA A 118 -14.96 -20.76 -5.13
CA ALA A 118 -14.26 -21.02 -3.87
C ALA A 118 -13.11 -22.01 -4.05
N ARG A 119 -13.32 -23.08 -4.84
CA ARG A 119 -12.29 -24.06 -5.17
C ARG A 119 -11.13 -23.44 -5.96
N ALA A 120 -11.42 -22.59 -6.94
CA ALA A 120 -10.40 -21.89 -7.70
C ALA A 120 -9.51 -21.03 -6.79
N ARG A 121 -10.10 -20.29 -5.84
CA ARG A 121 -9.35 -19.49 -4.86
C ARG A 121 -8.47 -20.36 -3.95
N TYR A 122 -8.99 -21.51 -3.49
CA TYR A 122 -8.24 -22.46 -2.67
C TYR A 122 -7.03 -23.04 -3.42
N GLU A 123 -7.21 -23.51 -4.66
CA GLU A 123 -6.12 -24.10 -5.45
C GLU A 123 -5.05 -23.05 -5.81
N GLN A 124 -5.45 -21.82 -6.15
CA GLN A 124 -4.51 -20.71 -6.38
C GLN A 124 -3.67 -20.41 -5.12
N ALA A 125 -4.31 -20.31 -3.96
CA ALA A 125 -3.60 -20.05 -2.70
C ALA A 125 -2.68 -21.22 -2.31
N ARG A 126 -3.09 -22.47 -2.59
CA ARG A 126 -2.29 -23.66 -2.34
C ARG A 126 -1.04 -23.74 -3.22
N ALA A 127 -1.13 -23.32 -4.48
CA ALA A 127 -0.01 -23.31 -5.40
C ALA A 127 1.03 -22.21 -5.09
N ALA A 128 0.64 -21.16 -4.37
CA ALA A 128 1.48 -20.04 -3.98
C ALA A 128 2.13 -20.16 -2.59
N ALA A 129 1.78 -21.21 -1.83
CA ALA A 129 2.27 -21.49 -0.48
C ALA A 129 3.45 -22.48 -0.50
#